data_AF-A0A9P4GEI4-F1
#
_entry.id   AF-A0A9P4GEI4-F1
#
_cell.length_a   1.000
_cell.length_b   1.000
_cell.length_c   1.000
_cell.angle_alpha   90.00
_cell.angle_beta   90.00
_cell.angle_gamma   90.00
#
_symmetry.space_group_name_H-M   'P 1'
#
loop_
_entity.id
_entity.type
_entity.pdbx_description
1 polymer ?
#
loop_
_entity_poly.entity_id
_entity_poly.type
_entity_poly.pdbx_seq_one_letter_code
_entity_poly.pdbx_strand_id
1 'polypeptide(L)'
;MLATSTRPAVAGPNGKATYHTVTALKRWSCDDKDLPAVADIKSIHIYDFDNTLFASPLPNKQLWNSATIGQLGAPDMFLNGGWWHDASILAATGDGLEKEEPRAWKGWWNEEIVTLVEASMAQKDALSVLLTGRGEGNFGDLVKRIARSKKLDFDMVCLKPATGPAGQKFRNTMEFKQELLKDIVYTYKDAESMKIYEDRVKHTKGFRDFFFQFNQDLMNARSQASRRPINTDVIQVAENATQLDPVAEIAEIQKLINAHNLQVKSGSAPPGTPPYQIKKTVFYTGYMIPSTMTEKLTSLVSLPQGTPRDDIRFLANSILITPKPCPKSILDKVGGIGAKVKWKVTGISCFENKLWAARCEPVPKTAKYYSENPTPTVVLAIRKNGRPADAARIVNWHPVPQDQAFEFESVVGEKQMLRIEEETANESEYESYFPNKAHRRERRSQEPHDRHSDHRPHHARGRDDNRPSGYRGGNQNRGRGRNTSYGNRGGPRGGYRGDRGGGGGGGRGRGRGGGPSQYRSLDDVDHGYGQRGHDNNPDAFY
;
A
#
# COMPACT_ATOMS: atom_id res chain seq x y z
N MET A 1 -18.08 50.15 -25.84
CA MET A 1 -18.54 49.46 -24.62
C MET A 1 -19.92 48.89 -24.90
N LEU A 2 -20.03 47.59 -25.18
CA LEU A 2 -21.32 46.94 -25.43
C LEU A 2 -21.35 45.59 -24.70
N ALA A 3 -22.49 45.38 -24.03
CA ALA A 3 -22.76 44.43 -22.97
C ALA A 3 -22.33 42.98 -23.23
N THR A 4 -21.53 42.45 -22.31
CA THR A 4 -21.28 41.02 -22.09
C THR A 4 -22.59 40.31 -21.76
N SER A 5 -23.01 39.39 -22.62
CA SER A 5 -24.11 38.45 -22.38
C SER A 5 -23.75 37.51 -21.23
N THR A 6 -24.26 37.79 -20.04
CA THR A 6 -24.21 36.92 -18.86
C THR A 6 -25.50 36.12 -18.76
N ARG A 7 -25.62 35.00 -19.50
CA ARG A 7 -26.61 33.98 -19.16
C ARG A 7 -25.95 32.94 -18.24
N PRO A 8 -26.52 32.67 -17.05
CA PRO A 8 -25.98 31.66 -16.17
C PRO A 8 -26.27 30.26 -16.74
N ALA A 9 -25.23 29.44 -16.85
CA ALA A 9 -25.38 28.02 -17.12
C ALA A 9 -25.57 27.28 -15.79
N VAL A 10 -26.70 26.58 -15.69
CA VAL A 10 -27.13 25.56 -14.71
C VAL A 10 -26.87 25.87 -13.23
N ALA A 11 -27.97 25.99 -12.47
CA ALA A 11 -27.94 26.12 -11.01
C ALA A 11 -27.15 24.97 -10.36
N GLY A 12 -26.10 25.31 -9.63
CA GLY A 12 -25.48 24.38 -8.69
C GLY A 12 -26.46 23.96 -7.58
N PRO A 13 -26.06 23.05 -6.67
CA PRO A 13 -26.95 22.47 -5.64
C PRO A 13 -27.69 23.49 -4.76
N ASN A 14 -27.24 24.75 -4.75
CA ASN A 14 -27.79 25.86 -3.96
C ASN A 14 -28.48 26.97 -4.79
N GLY A 15 -28.80 26.75 -6.08
CA GLY A 15 -29.51 27.76 -6.88
C GLY A 15 -28.69 29.01 -7.27
N LYS A 16 -27.39 29.06 -6.93
CA LYS A 16 -26.49 30.13 -7.36
C LYS A 16 -25.91 29.82 -8.75
N ALA A 17 -25.94 30.81 -9.62
CA ALA A 17 -25.31 30.76 -10.94
C ALA A 17 -23.80 30.53 -10.81
N THR A 18 -23.27 29.47 -11.43
CA THR A 18 -21.83 29.27 -11.59
C THR A 18 -21.37 30.09 -12.79
N TYR A 19 -20.63 31.17 -12.53
CA TYR A 19 -20.03 32.00 -13.57
C TYR A 19 -18.64 31.46 -13.91
N HIS A 20 -18.52 30.73 -15.02
CA HIS A 20 -17.24 30.29 -15.57
C HIS A 20 -16.47 31.50 -16.12
N THR A 21 -15.68 32.12 -15.25
CA THR A 21 -14.91 33.33 -15.52
C THR A 21 -13.50 33.14 -14.99
N VAL A 22 -12.53 33.84 -15.58
CA VAL A 22 -11.13 33.80 -15.17
C VAL A 22 -10.96 34.15 -13.69
N THR A 23 -11.71 35.15 -13.20
CA THR A 23 -11.71 35.55 -11.79
C THR A 23 -12.26 34.47 -10.86
N ALA A 24 -13.31 33.76 -11.25
CA ALA A 24 -13.83 32.64 -10.46
C ALA A 24 -12.85 31.46 -10.47
N LEU A 25 -12.25 31.18 -11.63
CA LEU A 25 -11.28 30.10 -11.80
C LEU A 25 -10.01 30.32 -10.94
N LYS A 26 -9.54 31.57 -10.82
CA LYS A 26 -8.38 31.93 -9.98
C LYS A 26 -8.50 31.43 -8.53
N ARG A 27 -9.72 31.30 -8.00
CA ARG A 27 -9.98 30.81 -6.62
C ARG A 27 -9.62 29.35 -6.38
N TRP A 28 -9.38 28.59 -7.44
CA TRP A 28 -8.89 27.21 -7.34
C TRP A 28 -7.37 27.11 -7.18
N SER A 29 -6.64 28.17 -7.55
CA SER A 29 -5.19 28.22 -7.43
C SER A 29 -4.79 28.77 -6.06
N CYS A 30 -3.82 28.13 -5.41
CA CYS A 30 -3.21 28.67 -4.18
C CYS A 30 -2.02 29.61 -4.46
N ASP A 31 -1.84 29.97 -5.73
CA ASP A 31 -0.91 30.99 -6.19
C ASP A 31 -1.66 32.21 -6.73
N ASP A 32 -1.10 33.40 -6.53
CA ASP A 32 -1.74 34.70 -6.78
C ASP A 32 -1.56 35.21 -8.22
N LYS A 33 -1.02 34.37 -9.12
CA LYS A 33 -0.74 34.71 -10.51
C LYS A 33 -2.02 35.08 -11.27
N ASP A 34 -1.92 36.12 -12.10
CA ASP A 34 -3.02 36.49 -12.99
C ASP A 34 -3.12 35.50 -14.15
N LEU A 35 -4.34 35.08 -14.40
CA LEU A 35 -4.62 34.07 -15.40
C LEU A 35 -4.81 34.70 -16.80
N PRO A 36 -4.35 34.04 -17.87
CA PRO A 36 -4.50 34.53 -19.24
C PRO A 36 -5.96 34.75 -19.64
N ALA A 37 -6.20 35.65 -20.60
CA ALA A 37 -7.54 35.90 -21.12
C ALA A 37 -8.07 34.67 -21.87
N VAL A 38 -9.40 34.48 -21.83
CA VAL A 38 -10.07 33.32 -22.43
C VAL A 38 -9.72 33.14 -23.91
N ALA A 39 -9.64 34.24 -24.66
CA ALA A 39 -9.38 34.22 -26.10
C ALA A 39 -7.94 33.79 -26.47
N ASP A 40 -7.01 33.92 -25.53
CA ASP A 40 -5.59 33.67 -25.77
C ASP A 40 -5.23 32.19 -25.63
N ILE A 41 -6.05 31.39 -24.94
CA ILE A 41 -5.76 29.99 -24.64
C ILE A 41 -6.44 29.05 -25.62
N LYS A 42 -5.62 28.21 -26.27
CA LYS A 42 -6.02 27.14 -27.19
C LYS A 42 -5.71 25.74 -26.68
N SER A 43 -4.74 25.61 -25.78
CA SER A 43 -4.35 24.33 -25.19
C SER A 43 -4.32 24.39 -23.67
N ILE A 44 -4.67 23.29 -23.01
CA ILE A 44 -4.61 23.16 -21.55
C ILE A 44 -3.72 21.99 -21.19
N HIS A 45 -2.68 22.20 -20.39
CA HIS A 45 -1.75 21.15 -19.97
C HIS A 45 -1.80 20.98 -18.46
N ILE A 46 -2.21 19.79 -18.02
CA ILE A 46 -2.40 19.43 -16.62
C ILE A 46 -1.32 18.43 -16.21
N TYR A 47 -0.60 18.75 -15.14
CA TYR A 47 0.48 17.93 -14.60
C TYR A 47 0.13 17.52 -13.16
N ASP A 48 -0.09 16.23 -12.92
CA ASP A 48 -0.15 15.73 -11.54
C ASP A 48 1.22 15.92 -10.87
N PHE A 49 1.23 16.24 -9.58
CA PHE A 49 2.46 16.46 -8.84
C PHE A 49 3.08 15.14 -8.38
N ASP A 50 2.39 14.43 -7.49
CA ASP A 50 2.90 13.25 -6.80
C ASP A 50 3.16 12.10 -7.78
N ASN A 51 4.40 11.61 -7.81
CA ASN A 51 4.89 10.49 -8.62
C ASN A 51 4.70 10.62 -10.14
N THR A 52 4.26 11.79 -10.59
CA THR A 52 4.16 12.18 -11.99
C THR A 52 5.24 13.20 -12.32
N LEU A 53 5.15 14.42 -11.77
CA LEU A 53 6.17 15.46 -11.93
C LEU A 53 7.30 15.32 -10.90
N PHE A 54 6.94 15.06 -9.64
CA PHE A 54 7.84 15.00 -8.49
C PHE A 54 7.75 13.65 -7.80
N ALA A 55 8.89 13.00 -7.56
CA ALA A 55 9.00 11.68 -6.95
C ALA A 55 8.74 11.74 -5.45
N SER A 56 7.50 11.98 -5.05
CA SER A 56 7.13 12.03 -3.64
C SER A 56 7.37 10.68 -2.96
N PRO A 57 8.04 10.63 -1.80
CA PRO A 57 8.47 9.37 -1.21
C PRO A 57 7.27 8.48 -0.84
N LEU A 58 7.41 7.19 -1.08
CA LEU A 58 6.49 6.14 -0.62
C LEU A 58 6.98 5.52 0.69
N PRO A 59 6.08 5.01 1.55
CA PRO A 59 6.48 4.24 2.73
C PRO A 59 7.38 3.06 2.35
N ASN A 60 8.47 2.86 3.10
CA ASN A 60 9.44 1.83 2.80
C ASN A 60 8.93 0.43 3.18
N LYS A 61 8.62 -0.37 2.16
CA LYS A 61 8.14 -1.77 2.27
C LYS A 61 9.15 -2.74 2.89
N GLN A 62 10.42 -2.35 2.99
CA GLN A 62 11.46 -3.13 3.65
C GLN A 62 11.54 -2.83 5.15
N LEU A 63 11.07 -1.65 5.57
CA LEU A 63 11.04 -1.24 6.97
C LEU A 63 9.72 -1.64 7.62
N TRP A 64 8.60 -1.26 7.03
CA TRP A 64 7.29 -1.40 7.65
C TRP A 64 6.56 -2.65 7.18
N ASN A 65 5.84 -3.30 8.10
CA ASN A 65 4.94 -4.38 7.72
C ASN A 65 3.77 -3.83 6.85
N SER A 66 3.11 -4.72 6.10
CA SER A 66 2.05 -4.31 5.18
C SER A 66 0.84 -3.67 5.86
N ALA A 67 0.54 -4.04 7.12
CA ALA A 67 -0.57 -3.45 7.87
C ALA A 67 -0.27 -1.99 8.24
N THR A 68 0.95 -1.71 8.70
CA THR A 68 1.43 -0.39 9.03
C THR A 68 1.54 0.51 7.80
N ILE A 69 1.89 -0.02 6.63
CA ILE A 69 1.82 0.77 5.38
C ILE A 69 0.38 1.20 5.07
N GLY A 70 -0.59 0.31 5.29
CA GLY A 70 -2.01 0.64 5.14
C GLY A 70 -2.46 1.70 6.14
N GLN A 71 -2.04 1.58 7.40
CA GLN A 71 -2.29 2.56 8.46
C GLN A 71 -1.67 3.92 8.14
N LEU A 72 -0.39 3.97 7.78
CA LEU A 72 0.31 5.21 7.42
C LEU A 72 -0.38 5.93 6.25
N GLY A 73 -0.96 5.20 5.30
CA GLY A 73 -1.72 5.80 4.20
C GLY A 73 -3.07 6.41 4.61
N ALA A 74 -3.59 6.10 5.79
CA ALA A 74 -4.91 6.55 6.23
C ALA A 74 -4.89 7.98 6.78
N PRO A 75 -5.89 8.83 6.44
CA PRO A 75 -5.98 10.21 6.92
C PRO A 75 -6.12 10.32 8.44
N ASP A 76 -6.68 9.30 9.09
CA ASP A 76 -7.08 9.30 10.49
C ASP A 76 -6.14 8.50 11.40
N MET A 77 -5.02 7.99 10.86
CA MET A 77 -4.04 7.23 11.65
C MET A 77 -3.46 8.06 12.80
N PHE A 78 -3.17 9.34 12.54
CA PHE A 78 -2.73 10.28 13.56
C PHE A 78 -3.64 11.50 13.57
N LEU A 79 -3.68 12.23 14.69
CA LEU A 79 -4.49 13.46 14.84
C LEU A 79 -4.07 14.54 13.84
N ASN A 80 -2.79 14.56 13.47
CA ASN A 80 -2.18 15.44 12.47
C ASN A 80 -2.21 14.87 11.03
N GLY A 81 -2.77 13.68 10.84
CA GLY A 81 -2.87 13.01 9.54
C GLY A 81 -1.81 11.93 9.29
N GLY A 82 -2.07 11.08 8.30
CA GLY A 82 -1.13 10.07 7.82
C GLY A 82 -0.07 10.61 6.84
N TRP A 83 0.65 9.68 6.20
CA TRP A 83 1.75 9.91 5.26
C TRP A 83 1.47 10.95 4.17
N TRP A 84 0.26 10.93 3.62
CA TRP A 84 -0.15 11.83 2.54
C TRP A 84 -0.74 13.16 3.03
N HIS A 85 -0.92 13.32 4.33
CA HIS A 85 -1.66 14.42 4.95
C HIS A 85 -0.77 15.34 5.80
N ASP A 86 0.39 14.85 6.22
CA ASP A 86 1.39 15.63 6.96
C ASP A 86 2.50 16.14 6.02
N ALA A 87 2.72 17.46 6.01
CA ALA A 87 3.69 18.10 5.14
C ALA A 87 5.14 17.82 5.52
N SER A 88 5.41 17.39 6.77
CA SER A 88 6.75 17.03 7.22
C SER A 88 7.35 15.88 6.41
N ILE A 89 6.54 14.90 6.01
CA ILE A 89 6.99 13.75 5.21
C ILE A 89 7.46 14.20 3.82
N LEU A 90 6.70 15.08 3.15
CA LEU A 90 7.12 15.64 1.87
C LEU A 90 8.34 16.55 2.05
N ALA A 91 8.39 17.35 3.12
CA ALA A 91 9.53 18.22 3.43
C ALA A 91 10.81 17.44 3.75
N ALA A 92 10.71 16.22 4.26
CA ALA A 92 11.84 15.34 4.55
C ALA A 92 12.45 14.66 3.31
N THR A 93 11.87 14.88 2.12
CA THR A 93 12.36 14.33 0.85
C THR A 93 13.83 14.70 0.63
N GLY A 94 14.64 13.72 0.18
CA GLY A 94 16.09 13.88 0.04
C GLY A 94 16.80 13.98 1.37
N ASP A 95 17.69 14.97 1.52
CA ASP A 95 18.33 15.30 2.80
C ASP A 95 17.50 16.27 3.67
N GLY A 96 16.23 16.49 3.30
CA GLY A 96 15.32 17.42 3.95
C GLY A 96 15.31 18.83 3.35
N LEU A 97 14.23 19.55 3.64
CA LEU A 97 13.85 20.84 3.04
C LEU A 97 15.00 21.86 2.96
N GLU A 98 15.73 22.08 4.05
CA GLU A 98 16.78 23.10 4.13
C GLU A 98 17.94 22.84 3.15
N LYS A 99 18.25 21.56 2.90
CA LYS A 99 19.34 21.16 2.01
C LYS A 99 18.89 20.99 0.58
N GLU A 100 17.67 20.50 0.38
CA GLU A 100 17.16 20.17 -0.95
C GLU A 100 16.57 21.36 -1.70
N GLU A 101 15.99 22.35 -1.00
CA GLU A 101 15.44 23.54 -1.68
C GLU A 101 16.50 24.33 -2.47
N PRO A 102 17.70 24.64 -1.92
CA PRO A 102 18.76 25.28 -2.70
C PRO A 102 19.29 24.42 -3.86
N ARG A 103 19.12 23.09 -3.77
CA ARG A 103 19.50 22.12 -4.82
C ARG A 103 18.38 21.88 -5.83
N ALA A 104 17.24 22.52 -5.64
CA ALA A 104 16.02 22.27 -6.38
C ALA A 104 15.65 20.78 -6.41
N TRP A 105 15.83 20.05 -5.30
CA TRP A 105 15.56 18.60 -5.18
C TRP A 105 16.12 17.79 -6.37
N LYS A 106 17.38 18.05 -6.75
CA LYS A 106 18.01 17.37 -7.89
C LYS A 106 17.93 15.84 -7.73
N GLY A 107 17.43 15.16 -8.77
CA GLY A 107 17.25 13.70 -8.77
C GLY A 107 15.86 13.23 -8.31
N TRP A 108 15.01 14.13 -7.82
CA TRP A 108 13.63 13.83 -7.42
C TRP A 108 12.58 14.27 -8.44
N TRP A 109 13.01 14.85 -9.57
CA TRP A 109 12.13 15.25 -10.66
C TRP A 109 12.05 14.17 -11.73
N ASN A 110 10.87 14.02 -12.33
CA ASN A 110 10.76 13.37 -13.62
C ASN A 110 11.17 14.36 -14.72
N GLU A 111 12.43 14.32 -15.14
CA GLU A 111 12.99 15.32 -16.08
C GLU A 111 12.31 15.31 -17.47
N GLU A 112 11.71 14.19 -17.88
CA GLU A 112 10.88 14.15 -19.10
C GLU A 112 9.62 15.01 -18.94
N ILE A 113 8.95 14.92 -17.79
CA ILE A 113 7.77 15.73 -17.49
C ILE A 113 8.15 17.19 -17.27
N VAL A 114 9.29 17.47 -16.62
CA VAL A 114 9.83 18.84 -16.48
C VAL A 114 10.00 19.49 -17.85
N THR A 115 10.59 18.78 -18.82
CA THR A 115 10.77 19.28 -20.20
C THR A 115 9.43 19.65 -20.85
N LEU A 116 8.38 18.86 -20.60
CA LEU A 116 7.03 19.15 -21.10
C LEU A 116 6.39 20.36 -20.42
N VAL A 117 6.62 20.53 -19.11
CA VAL A 117 6.19 21.72 -18.37
C VAL A 117 6.87 22.97 -18.94
N GLU A 118 8.18 22.95 -19.14
CA GLU A 118 8.94 24.06 -19.72
C GLU A 118 8.45 24.42 -21.13
N ALA A 119 8.18 23.41 -21.97
CA ALA A 119 7.59 23.62 -23.29
C ALA A 119 6.19 24.26 -23.20
N SER A 120 5.39 23.88 -22.19
CA SER A 120 4.07 24.48 -21.94
C SER A 120 4.17 25.92 -21.48
N MET A 121 5.12 26.24 -20.60
CA MET A 121 5.36 27.60 -20.13
C MET A 121 5.85 28.53 -21.26
N ALA A 122 6.56 27.99 -22.25
CA ALA A 122 6.99 28.74 -23.44
C ALA A 122 5.85 28.95 -24.46
N GLN A 123 4.80 28.13 -24.40
CA GLN A 123 3.68 28.18 -25.32
C GLN A 123 2.65 29.23 -24.87
N LYS A 124 2.61 30.36 -25.58
CA LYS A 124 1.78 31.54 -25.20
C LYS A 124 0.27 31.29 -25.23
N ASP A 125 -0.19 30.29 -25.98
CA ASP A 125 -1.59 29.89 -26.08
C ASP A 125 -1.91 28.63 -25.27
N ALA A 126 -1.02 28.23 -24.35
CA ALA A 126 -1.25 27.14 -23.41
C ALA A 126 -1.47 27.63 -21.98
N LEU A 127 -2.43 27.03 -21.29
CA LEU A 127 -2.57 27.14 -19.83
C LEU A 127 -1.83 25.97 -19.18
N SER A 128 -0.84 26.27 -18.35
CA SER A 128 -0.08 25.29 -17.57
C SER A 128 -0.61 25.16 -16.14
N VAL A 129 -0.97 23.95 -15.73
CA VAL A 129 -1.60 23.69 -14.42
C VAL A 129 -0.85 22.59 -13.68
N LEU A 130 -0.34 22.91 -12.48
CA LEU A 130 0.06 21.91 -11.50
C LEU A 130 -1.16 21.46 -10.71
N LEU A 131 -1.37 20.16 -10.57
CA LEU A 131 -2.51 19.58 -9.87
C LEU A 131 -2.07 18.53 -8.86
N THR A 132 -2.64 18.51 -7.66
CA THR A 132 -2.46 17.40 -6.70
C THR A 132 -3.68 17.20 -5.80
N GLY A 133 -3.85 15.98 -5.31
CA GLY A 133 -4.85 15.67 -4.28
C GLY A 133 -4.47 16.12 -2.88
N ARG A 134 -3.22 16.55 -2.65
CA ARG A 134 -2.76 17.05 -1.34
C ARG A 134 -3.59 18.25 -0.89
N GLY A 135 -3.83 18.32 0.43
CA GLY A 135 -4.65 19.38 1.02
C GLY A 135 -3.97 20.75 0.95
N GLU A 136 -4.69 21.76 0.44
CA GLU A 136 -4.15 23.10 0.22
C GLU A 136 -3.57 23.72 1.49
N GLY A 137 -4.32 23.68 2.60
CA GLY A 137 -3.92 24.33 3.85
C GLY A 137 -2.61 23.79 4.46
N ASN A 138 -2.27 22.54 4.19
CA ASN A 138 -1.06 21.90 4.75
C ASN A 138 0.13 21.97 3.77
N PHE A 139 -0.13 21.95 2.46
CA PHE A 139 0.91 21.70 1.45
C PHE A 139 1.13 22.86 0.48
N GLY A 140 0.24 23.86 0.42
CA GLY A 140 0.28 24.92 -0.61
C GLY A 140 1.63 25.62 -0.69
N ASP A 141 2.13 26.10 0.44
CA ASP A 141 3.42 26.80 0.48
C ASP A 141 4.60 25.88 0.15
N LEU A 142 4.58 24.64 0.64
CA LEU A 142 5.65 23.66 0.38
C LEU A 142 5.70 23.28 -1.11
N VAL A 143 4.57 22.95 -1.73
CA VAL A 143 4.50 22.57 -3.14
C VAL A 143 4.92 23.73 -4.04
N LYS A 144 4.49 24.96 -3.73
CA LYS A 144 4.94 26.17 -4.46
C LYS A 144 6.46 26.35 -4.36
N ARG A 145 7.05 26.18 -3.18
CA ARG A 145 8.51 26.25 -2.98
C ARG A 145 9.25 25.19 -3.78
N ILE A 146 8.76 23.94 -3.77
CA ILE A 146 9.33 22.84 -4.56
C ILE A 146 9.31 23.19 -6.05
N ALA A 147 8.16 23.57 -6.62
CA ALA A 147 8.04 23.95 -8.03
C ALA A 147 8.96 25.12 -8.41
N ARG A 148 8.95 26.20 -7.61
CA ARG A 148 9.74 27.41 -7.86
C ARG A 148 11.24 27.18 -7.74
N SER A 149 11.69 26.25 -6.89
CA SER A 149 13.12 25.88 -6.79
C SER A 149 13.67 25.36 -8.13
N LYS A 150 12.84 24.67 -8.91
CA LYS A 150 13.13 24.18 -10.27
C LYS A 150 12.73 25.18 -11.36
N LYS A 151 12.35 26.42 -10.98
CA LYS A 151 11.88 27.50 -11.88
C LYS A 151 10.63 27.12 -12.70
N LEU A 152 9.82 26.21 -12.18
CA LEU A 152 8.55 25.83 -12.80
C LEU A 152 7.46 26.80 -12.33
N ASP A 153 7.14 27.77 -13.19
CA ASP A 153 6.17 28.84 -12.93
C ASP A 153 4.87 28.58 -13.68
N PHE A 154 4.05 27.68 -13.10
CA PHE A 154 2.74 27.34 -13.64
C PHE A 154 1.78 28.54 -13.63
N ASP A 155 0.77 28.55 -14.50
CA ASP A 155 -0.30 29.54 -14.45
C ASP A 155 -1.24 29.29 -13.27
N MET A 156 -1.44 28.02 -12.93
CA MET A 156 -2.24 27.59 -11.79
C MET A 156 -1.52 26.52 -10.97
N VAL A 157 -1.58 26.66 -9.64
CA VAL A 157 -1.13 25.65 -8.69
C VAL A 157 -2.33 25.20 -7.86
N CYS A 158 -2.90 24.05 -8.22
CA CYS A 158 -4.18 23.58 -7.70
C CYS A 158 -4.00 22.40 -6.74
N LEU A 159 -4.22 22.66 -5.46
CA LEU A 159 -4.29 21.66 -4.41
C LEU A 159 -5.75 21.42 -4.02
N LYS A 160 -6.04 20.31 -3.32
CA LYS A 160 -7.41 20.00 -2.85
C LYS A 160 -7.79 20.97 -1.72
N PRO A 161 -8.77 21.87 -1.90
CA PRO A 161 -9.19 22.76 -0.83
C PRO A 161 -10.08 21.99 0.17
N ALA A 162 -10.17 22.49 1.41
CA ALA A 162 -11.12 21.95 2.39
C ALA A 162 -12.58 22.17 1.95
N THR A 163 -12.84 23.24 1.21
CA THR A 163 -14.13 23.56 0.60
C THR A 163 -13.86 24.26 -0.73
N GLY A 164 -14.48 23.79 -1.81
CA GLY A 164 -14.28 24.36 -3.14
C GLY A 164 -14.85 25.78 -3.27
N PRO A 165 -14.51 26.50 -4.35
CA PRO A 165 -14.87 27.91 -4.53
C PRO A 165 -16.38 28.22 -4.55
N ALA A 166 -17.22 27.21 -4.78
CA ALA A 166 -18.69 27.31 -4.76
C ALA A 166 -19.30 26.77 -3.45
N GLY A 167 -18.49 26.46 -2.44
CA GLY A 167 -18.93 25.90 -1.17
C GLY A 167 -19.08 24.38 -1.17
N GLN A 168 -18.61 23.68 -2.21
CA GLN A 168 -18.73 22.24 -2.33
C GLN A 168 -17.67 21.49 -1.50
N LYS A 169 -18.03 20.30 -0.98
CA LYS A 169 -17.09 19.38 -0.34
C LYS A 169 -16.84 18.20 -1.26
N PHE A 170 -15.59 17.74 -1.34
CA PHE A 170 -15.18 16.63 -2.19
C PHE A 170 -14.99 15.37 -1.36
N ARG A 171 -15.62 14.27 -1.80
CA ARG A 171 -15.53 12.96 -1.13
C ARG A 171 -14.17 12.30 -1.35
N ASN A 172 -13.57 12.53 -2.52
CA ASN A 172 -12.28 11.98 -2.88
C ASN A 172 -11.53 12.92 -3.83
N THR A 173 -10.26 12.61 -4.09
CA THR A 173 -9.38 13.35 -4.99
C THR A 173 -9.90 13.38 -6.42
N MET A 174 -10.48 12.28 -6.90
CA MET A 174 -10.99 12.21 -8.28
C MET A 174 -12.12 13.22 -8.51
N GLU A 175 -13.08 13.31 -7.59
CA GLU A 175 -14.20 14.27 -7.65
C GLU A 175 -13.70 15.72 -7.66
N PHE A 176 -12.75 16.03 -6.77
CA PHE A 176 -12.07 17.33 -6.77
C PHE A 176 -11.42 17.65 -8.12
N LYS A 177 -10.59 16.73 -8.64
CA LYS A 177 -9.87 16.95 -9.90
C LYS A 177 -10.85 17.10 -11.07
N GLN A 178 -11.91 16.30 -11.13
CA GLN A 178 -12.92 16.39 -12.19
C GLN A 178 -13.68 17.73 -12.15
N GLU A 179 -14.10 18.20 -10.98
CA GLU A 179 -14.81 19.49 -10.87
C GLU A 179 -13.90 20.68 -11.20
N LEU A 180 -12.64 20.66 -10.78
CA LEU A 180 -11.66 21.67 -11.21
C LEU A 180 -11.47 21.66 -12.74
N LEU A 181 -11.23 20.48 -13.32
CA LEU A 181 -10.99 20.35 -14.76
C LEU A 181 -12.21 20.80 -15.58
N LYS A 182 -13.42 20.53 -15.09
CA LYS A 182 -14.67 21.03 -15.65
C LYS A 182 -14.72 22.56 -15.65
N ASP A 183 -14.39 23.19 -14.52
CA ASP A 183 -14.35 24.65 -14.39
C ASP A 183 -13.30 25.29 -15.32
N ILE A 184 -12.12 24.66 -15.45
CA ILE A 184 -11.09 25.11 -16.40
C ILE A 184 -11.64 25.05 -17.83
N VAL A 185 -12.23 23.93 -18.24
CA VAL A 185 -12.69 23.69 -19.61
C VAL A 185 -13.87 24.57 -20.00
N TYR A 186 -14.78 24.86 -19.06
CA TYR A 186 -15.87 25.82 -19.30
C TYR A 186 -15.39 27.27 -19.31
N THR A 187 -14.38 27.62 -18.51
CA THR A 187 -13.83 28.99 -18.47
C THR A 187 -13.05 29.29 -19.75
N TYR A 188 -12.12 28.40 -20.13
CA TYR A 188 -11.37 28.47 -21.38
C TYR A 188 -12.13 27.78 -22.51
N LYS A 189 -13.35 28.27 -22.78
CA LYS A 189 -14.28 27.72 -23.78
C LYS A 189 -13.73 27.65 -25.21
N ASP A 190 -12.72 28.49 -25.52
CA ASP A 190 -12.08 28.57 -26.83
C ASP A 190 -10.88 27.63 -26.97
N ALA A 191 -10.52 26.90 -25.90
CA ALA A 191 -9.49 25.86 -25.91
C ALA A 191 -9.97 24.62 -26.66
N GLU A 192 -9.12 24.11 -27.53
CA GLU A 192 -9.40 23.02 -28.47
C GLU A 192 -8.85 21.68 -27.97
N SER A 193 -7.74 21.72 -27.22
CA SER A 193 -7.05 20.55 -26.72
C SER A 193 -6.72 20.61 -25.23
N MET A 194 -6.69 19.44 -24.60
CA MET A 194 -6.23 19.24 -23.24
C MET A 194 -5.30 18.03 -23.17
N LYS A 195 -4.20 18.15 -22.42
CA LYS A 195 -3.31 17.03 -22.07
C LYS A 195 -3.26 16.87 -20.56
N ILE A 196 -3.41 15.65 -20.08
CA ILE A 196 -3.34 15.31 -18.66
C ILE A 196 -2.26 14.25 -18.45
N TYR A 197 -1.26 14.59 -17.63
CA TYR A 197 -0.19 13.69 -17.21
C TYR A 197 -0.48 13.22 -15.78
N GLU A 198 -0.61 11.91 -15.58
CA GLU A 198 -0.97 11.29 -14.29
C GLU A 198 -0.40 9.87 -14.23
N ASP A 199 0.19 9.49 -13.10
CA ASP A 199 0.84 8.19 -12.90
C ASP A 199 -0.17 7.06 -12.63
N ARG A 200 -1.27 7.36 -11.93
CA ARG A 200 -2.22 6.34 -11.48
C ARG A 200 -3.13 5.86 -12.61
N VAL A 201 -3.08 4.54 -12.85
CA VAL A 201 -3.95 3.82 -13.81
C VAL A 201 -5.44 4.11 -13.56
N LYS A 202 -5.89 4.08 -12.29
CA LYS A 202 -7.29 4.35 -11.95
C LYS A 202 -7.68 5.79 -12.30
N HIS A 203 -6.78 6.74 -12.07
CA HIS A 203 -7.05 8.14 -12.34
C HIS A 203 -7.08 8.44 -13.83
N THR A 204 -6.10 7.94 -14.58
CA THR A 204 -6.09 8.09 -16.04
C THR A 204 -7.33 7.51 -16.68
N LYS A 205 -7.81 6.34 -16.22
CA LYS A 205 -9.12 5.79 -16.64
C LYS A 205 -10.27 6.73 -16.26
N GLY A 206 -10.30 7.21 -15.02
CA GLY A 206 -11.34 8.14 -14.53
C GLY A 206 -11.44 9.42 -15.34
N PHE A 207 -10.32 10.00 -15.77
CA PHE A 207 -10.31 11.19 -16.64
C PHE A 207 -10.80 10.89 -18.05
N ARG A 208 -10.38 9.75 -18.64
CA ARG A 208 -10.85 9.34 -19.97
C ARG A 208 -12.37 9.16 -19.98
N ASP A 209 -12.90 8.43 -19.00
CA ASP A 209 -14.34 8.19 -18.87
C ASP A 209 -15.11 9.51 -18.66
N PHE A 210 -14.58 10.39 -17.80
CA PHE A 210 -15.18 11.70 -17.53
C PHE A 210 -15.26 12.57 -18.79
N PHE A 211 -14.16 12.75 -19.52
CA PHE A 211 -14.16 13.60 -20.71
C PHE A 211 -14.92 12.99 -21.90
N PHE A 212 -14.99 11.66 -21.97
CA PHE A 212 -15.90 11.01 -22.91
C PHE A 212 -17.36 11.41 -22.62
N GLN A 213 -17.82 11.27 -21.38
CA GLN A 213 -19.19 11.66 -21.00
C GLN A 213 -19.43 13.17 -21.17
N PHE A 214 -18.48 13.99 -20.73
CA PHE A 214 -18.54 15.44 -20.86
C PHE A 214 -18.75 15.90 -22.31
N ASN A 215 -17.99 15.32 -23.26
CA ASN A 215 -18.13 15.63 -24.67
C ASN A 215 -19.45 15.11 -25.27
N GLN A 216 -19.92 13.93 -24.85
CA GLN A 216 -21.24 13.41 -25.25
C GLN A 216 -22.36 14.37 -24.83
N ASP A 217 -22.30 14.89 -23.60
CA ASP A 217 -23.29 15.84 -23.09
C ASP A 217 -23.29 17.16 -23.87
N LEU A 218 -22.10 17.68 -24.22
CA LEU A 218 -21.97 18.88 -25.07
C LEU A 218 -22.56 18.68 -26.47
N MET A 219 -22.32 17.51 -27.09
CA MET A 219 -22.88 17.20 -28.42
C MET A 219 -24.40 17.06 -28.38
N ASN A 220 -24.94 16.48 -27.30
CA ASN A 220 -26.39 16.34 -27.12
C ASN A 220 -27.08 17.70 -26.88
N ALA A 221 -26.41 18.64 -26.22
CA ALA A 221 -26.93 19.98 -25.94
C ALA A 221 -26.98 20.92 -27.18
N ARG A 222 -26.42 20.51 -28.33
CA ARG A 222 -26.42 21.20 -29.63
C ARG A 222 -26.29 22.73 -29.51
N SER A 223 -27.40 23.46 -29.69
CA SER A 223 -27.47 24.93 -29.80
C SER A 223 -27.39 25.67 -28.46
N GLN A 224 -27.43 24.96 -27.34
CA GLN A 224 -27.38 25.53 -25.99
C GLN A 224 -26.05 25.25 -25.27
N ALA A 225 -25.13 24.53 -25.91
CA ALA A 225 -23.82 24.25 -25.34
C ALA A 225 -22.98 25.53 -25.23
N SER A 226 -22.36 25.74 -24.07
CA SER A 226 -21.50 26.90 -23.77
C SER A 226 -20.13 26.85 -24.47
N ARG A 227 -19.73 25.69 -24.97
CA ARG A 227 -18.49 25.44 -25.72
C ARG A 227 -18.63 24.26 -26.68
N ARG A 228 -17.68 24.12 -27.61
CA ARG A 228 -17.52 22.92 -28.44
C ARG A 228 -16.88 21.78 -27.64
N PRO A 229 -17.06 20.50 -28.02
CA PRO A 229 -16.30 19.38 -27.44
C PRO A 229 -14.78 19.66 -27.44
N ILE A 230 -14.06 19.13 -26.45
CA ILE A 230 -12.60 19.29 -26.30
C ILE A 230 -11.86 18.01 -26.67
N ASN A 231 -10.76 18.11 -27.41
CA ASN A 231 -9.88 16.97 -27.62
C ASN A 231 -9.04 16.73 -26.36
N THR A 232 -9.07 15.53 -25.79
CA THR A 232 -8.37 15.24 -24.53
C THR A 232 -7.44 14.05 -24.67
N ASP A 233 -6.15 14.28 -24.46
CA ASP A 233 -5.14 13.24 -24.34
C ASP A 233 -4.83 13.01 -22.85
N VAL A 234 -5.10 11.79 -22.38
CA VAL A 234 -4.75 11.38 -21.01
C VAL A 234 -3.56 10.42 -21.08
N ILE A 235 -2.41 10.91 -20.64
CA ILE A 235 -1.12 10.21 -20.68
C ILE A 235 -0.87 9.59 -19.32
N GLN A 236 -0.75 8.26 -19.29
CA GLN A 236 -0.30 7.57 -18.10
C GLN A 236 1.23 7.64 -18.02
N VAL A 237 1.73 8.30 -16.98
CA VAL A 237 3.17 8.43 -16.72
C VAL A 237 3.64 7.21 -15.94
N ALA A 238 4.86 6.75 -16.21
CA ALA A 238 5.45 5.68 -15.41
C ALA A 238 5.76 6.19 -14.00
N GLU A 239 5.29 5.47 -12.98
CA GLU A 239 5.51 5.80 -11.57
C GLU A 239 7.01 5.79 -11.24
N ASN A 240 7.56 6.93 -10.84
CA ASN A 240 8.94 7.04 -10.36
C ASN A 240 8.98 6.94 -8.83
N ALA A 241 8.72 5.74 -8.31
CA ALA A 241 8.63 5.49 -6.87
C ALA A 241 10.00 5.61 -6.18
N THR A 242 10.07 6.49 -5.20
CA THR A 242 11.23 6.70 -4.32
C THR A 242 10.85 6.46 -2.86
N GLN A 243 11.85 6.41 -1.98
CA GLN A 243 11.68 6.21 -0.55
C GLN A 243 12.60 7.20 0.18
N LEU A 244 12.26 7.52 1.43
CA LEU A 244 13.18 8.24 2.29
C LEU A 244 14.35 7.33 2.69
N ASP A 245 15.46 7.93 3.11
CA ASP A 245 16.50 7.18 3.82
C ASP A 245 15.86 6.47 5.04
N PRO A 246 16.18 5.19 5.30
CA PRO A 246 15.55 4.45 6.39
C PRO A 246 15.59 5.11 7.76
N VAL A 247 16.69 5.79 8.10
CA VAL A 247 16.82 6.47 9.39
C VAL A 247 15.96 7.73 9.40
N ALA A 248 15.99 8.50 8.31
CA ALA A 248 15.13 9.67 8.16
C ALA A 248 13.64 9.30 8.21
N GLU A 249 13.22 8.23 7.53
CA GLU A 249 11.84 7.76 7.52
C GLU A 249 11.36 7.39 8.94
N ILE A 250 12.15 6.60 9.66
CA ILE A 250 11.84 6.22 11.04
C ILE A 250 11.75 7.47 11.93
N ALA A 251 12.67 8.42 11.76
CA ALA A 251 12.67 9.66 12.53
C ALA A 251 11.42 10.51 12.27
N GLU A 252 10.98 10.67 11.03
CA GLU A 252 9.77 11.42 10.71
C GLU A 252 8.51 10.72 11.24
N ILE A 253 8.39 9.40 11.07
CA ILE A 253 7.26 8.65 11.66
C ILE A 253 7.26 8.77 13.19
N GLN A 254 8.42 8.73 13.84
CA GLN A 254 8.52 8.91 15.28
C GLN A 254 8.09 10.33 15.70
N LYS A 255 8.40 11.37 14.92
CA LYS A 255 7.90 12.74 15.16
C LYS A 255 6.38 12.82 15.06
N LEU A 256 5.77 12.18 14.05
CA LEU A 256 4.30 12.10 13.93
C LEU A 256 3.68 11.45 15.16
N ILE A 257 4.23 10.31 15.59
CA ILE A 257 3.78 9.59 16.79
C ILE A 257 3.92 10.48 18.03
N ASN A 258 5.03 11.18 18.19
CA ASN A 258 5.25 12.05 19.34
C ASN A 258 4.25 13.21 19.38
N ALA A 259 3.98 13.85 18.24
CA ALA A 259 2.99 14.92 18.14
C ALA A 259 1.56 14.43 18.46
N HIS A 260 1.19 13.26 17.94
CA HIS A 260 -0.05 12.57 18.27
C HIS A 260 -0.16 12.31 19.79
N ASN A 261 0.84 11.64 20.35
CA ASN A 261 0.84 11.19 21.74
C ASN A 261 0.84 12.37 22.72
N LEU A 262 1.47 13.49 22.37
CA LEU A 262 1.44 14.71 23.18
C LEU A 262 0.01 15.22 23.35
N GLN A 263 -0.79 15.23 22.28
CA GLN A 263 -2.19 15.65 22.34
C GLN A 263 -3.04 14.67 23.15
N VAL A 264 -2.82 13.36 22.97
CA VAL A 264 -3.49 12.31 23.77
C VAL A 264 -3.18 12.48 25.25
N LYS A 265 -1.90 12.61 25.62
CA LYS A 265 -1.45 12.74 27.02
C LYS A 265 -1.89 14.05 27.66
N SER A 266 -2.05 15.12 26.88
CA SER A 266 -2.57 16.41 27.35
C SER A 266 -4.09 16.43 27.57
N GLY A 267 -4.83 15.40 27.14
CA GLY A 267 -6.30 15.38 27.18
C GLY A 267 -6.98 16.23 26.10
N SER A 268 -6.22 16.72 25.11
CA SER A 268 -6.75 17.52 23.99
C SER A 268 -7.31 16.67 22.85
N ALA A 269 -7.01 15.36 22.85
CA ALA A 269 -7.51 14.42 21.86
C ALA A 269 -8.96 13.98 22.14
N PRO A 270 -9.71 13.51 21.12
CA PRO A 270 -11.01 12.91 21.32
C PRO A 270 -11.00 11.77 22.37
N PRO A 271 -12.09 11.57 23.12
CA PRO A 271 -12.17 10.47 24.09
C PRO A 271 -11.92 9.11 23.44
N GLY A 272 -11.04 8.33 24.05
CA GLY A 272 -10.71 6.97 23.59
C GLY A 272 -9.62 6.90 22.51
N THR A 273 -9.00 8.02 22.11
CA THR A 273 -7.81 7.99 21.24
C THR A 273 -6.61 7.36 21.98
N PRO A 274 -6.05 6.24 21.50
CA PRO A 274 -4.94 5.58 22.16
C PRO A 274 -3.60 6.22 21.77
N PRO A 275 -2.59 6.26 22.66
CA PRO A 275 -1.23 6.57 22.27
C PRO A 275 -0.62 5.44 21.43
N TYR A 276 0.31 5.77 20.54
CA TYR A 276 0.99 4.83 19.64
C TYR A 276 2.50 4.74 19.90
N GLN A 277 3.13 3.66 19.45
CA GLN A 277 4.58 3.49 19.45
C GLN A 277 5.06 2.64 18.27
N ILE A 278 6.31 2.83 17.89
CA ILE A 278 6.99 1.95 16.94
C ILE A 278 7.42 0.68 17.69
N LYS A 279 6.95 -0.47 17.23
CA LYS A 279 7.43 -1.78 17.67
C LYS A 279 8.18 -2.49 16.56
N LYS A 280 8.96 -3.48 16.94
CA LYS A 280 9.78 -4.28 16.03
C LYS A 280 9.27 -5.71 16.04
N THR A 281 9.08 -6.33 14.89
CA THR A 281 8.85 -7.78 14.76
C THR A 281 10.14 -8.42 14.28
N VAL A 282 10.71 -9.34 15.07
CA VAL A 282 11.88 -10.13 14.63
C VAL A 282 11.41 -11.47 14.11
N PHE A 283 11.73 -11.76 12.84
CA PHE A 283 11.44 -13.04 12.21
C PHE A 283 12.45 -14.10 12.62
N TYR A 284 13.73 -13.77 12.54
CA TYR A 284 14.81 -14.64 12.95
C TYR A 284 16.08 -13.83 13.23
N THR A 285 16.99 -14.46 13.98
CA THR A 285 18.37 -14.00 14.12
C THR A 285 19.26 -14.90 13.29
N GLY A 286 20.20 -14.31 12.56
CA GLY A 286 21.06 -15.05 11.64
C GLY A 286 22.39 -14.35 11.40
N TYR A 287 23.31 -15.08 10.80
CA TYR A 287 24.50 -14.48 10.20
C TYR A 287 24.10 -13.91 8.84
N MET A 288 23.90 -12.60 8.79
CA MET A 288 23.46 -11.87 7.61
C MET A 288 24.58 -11.83 6.57
N ILE A 289 24.23 -12.21 5.34
CA ILE A 289 25.14 -12.30 4.22
C ILE A 289 25.03 -11.00 3.41
N PRO A 290 26.15 -10.37 3.03
CA PRO A 290 26.13 -9.18 2.19
C PRO A 290 25.55 -9.47 0.81
N SER A 291 24.81 -8.51 0.24
CA SER A 291 24.14 -8.65 -1.06
C SER A 291 25.10 -9.05 -2.19
N THR A 292 26.33 -8.53 -2.17
CA THR A 292 27.40 -8.87 -3.12
C THR A 292 27.74 -10.37 -3.13
N MET A 293 27.50 -11.08 -2.02
CA MET A 293 27.69 -12.52 -1.92
C MET A 293 26.40 -13.30 -2.19
N THR A 294 25.23 -12.72 -1.88
CA THR A 294 23.92 -13.31 -2.20
C THR A 294 23.81 -13.67 -3.69
N GLU A 295 24.27 -12.81 -4.60
CA GLU A 295 24.27 -13.07 -6.04
C GLU A 295 25.15 -14.27 -6.42
N LYS A 296 26.36 -14.36 -5.85
CA LYS A 296 27.29 -15.47 -6.08
C LYS A 296 26.75 -16.78 -5.51
N LEU A 297 26.19 -16.77 -4.32
CA LEU A 297 25.59 -17.97 -3.72
C LEU A 297 24.38 -18.44 -4.53
N THR A 298 23.61 -17.50 -5.08
CA THR A 298 22.46 -17.82 -5.94
C THR A 298 22.88 -18.52 -7.24
N SER A 299 24.08 -18.26 -7.76
CA SER A 299 24.58 -18.93 -8.97
C SER A 299 24.86 -20.42 -8.77
N LEU A 300 24.91 -20.92 -7.52
CA LEU A 300 25.04 -22.34 -7.20
C LEU A 300 23.72 -23.12 -7.43
N VAL A 301 22.60 -22.43 -7.65
CA VAL A 301 21.30 -23.06 -7.83
C VAL A 301 21.17 -23.63 -9.25
N SER A 302 21.15 -24.96 -9.33
CA SER A 302 20.82 -25.69 -10.56
C SER A 302 19.33 -26.05 -10.58
N LEU A 303 18.55 -25.34 -11.40
CA LEU A 303 17.11 -25.61 -11.58
C LEU A 303 16.89 -26.70 -12.65
N PRO A 304 15.94 -27.63 -12.43
CA PRO A 304 15.55 -28.58 -13.47
C PRO A 304 15.00 -27.88 -14.72
N GLN A 305 15.23 -28.48 -15.89
CA GLN A 305 14.72 -27.98 -17.17
C GLN A 305 13.19 -27.79 -17.12
N GLY A 306 12.71 -26.65 -17.61
CA GLY A 306 11.28 -26.31 -17.64
C GLY A 306 10.71 -25.76 -16.33
N THR A 307 11.53 -25.55 -15.28
CA THR A 307 11.06 -24.89 -14.05
C THR A 307 10.79 -23.40 -14.31
N PRO A 308 9.55 -22.90 -14.13
CA PRO A 308 9.27 -21.48 -14.26
C PRO A 308 10.06 -20.70 -13.19
N ARG A 309 10.84 -19.70 -13.60
CA ARG A 309 11.61 -18.88 -12.65
C ARG A 309 10.71 -18.15 -11.65
N ASP A 310 9.49 -17.79 -12.06
CA ASP A 310 8.51 -17.11 -11.21
C ASP A 310 8.01 -17.97 -10.03
N ASP A 311 8.20 -19.29 -10.08
CA ASP A 311 7.88 -20.22 -8.99
C ASP A 311 9.03 -20.35 -7.97
N ILE A 312 10.19 -19.75 -8.23
CA ILE A 312 11.40 -19.85 -7.43
C ILE A 312 11.68 -18.54 -6.70
N ARG A 313 11.88 -18.63 -5.39
CA ARG A 313 12.28 -17.52 -4.53
C ARG A 313 13.69 -17.75 -4.04
N PHE A 314 14.59 -16.82 -4.34
CA PHE A 314 15.97 -16.84 -3.86
C PHE A 314 16.07 -16.24 -2.47
N LEU A 315 16.82 -16.88 -1.57
CA LEU A 315 16.88 -16.59 -0.14
C LEU A 315 18.30 -16.56 0.43
N ALA A 316 19.34 -16.48 -0.43
CA ALA A 316 20.75 -16.59 -0.05
C ALA A 316 21.31 -15.38 0.74
N ASN A 317 20.62 -14.98 1.82
CA ASN A 317 20.84 -13.75 2.57
C ASN A 317 21.22 -14.00 4.04
N SER A 318 21.16 -15.24 4.54
CA SER A 318 21.50 -15.54 5.93
C SER A 318 21.86 -17.01 6.16
N ILE A 319 22.61 -17.25 7.25
CA ILE A 319 22.72 -18.55 7.92
C ILE A 319 21.95 -18.44 9.24
N LEU A 320 21.02 -19.34 9.51
CA LEU A 320 20.13 -19.24 10.67
C LEU A 320 20.88 -19.45 12.00
N ILE A 321 20.67 -18.54 12.96
CA ILE A 321 21.07 -18.75 14.37
C ILE A 321 19.88 -19.34 15.12
N THR A 322 18.74 -18.65 15.08
CA THR A 322 17.48 -19.09 15.70
C THR A 322 16.27 -18.47 14.96
N PRO A 323 15.16 -19.21 14.75
CA PRO A 323 13.98 -18.77 14.00
C PRO A 323 13.04 -17.87 14.82
N LYS A 324 13.59 -17.10 15.75
CA LYS A 324 12.86 -16.24 16.68
C LYS A 324 13.78 -15.12 17.20
N PRO A 325 13.29 -14.16 17.98
CA PRO A 325 14.17 -13.22 18.66
C PRO A 325 15.20 -13.98 19.52
N CYS A 326 16.47 -13.65 19.36
CA CYS A 326 17.54 -14.41 19.99
C CYS A 326 17.55 -14.23 21.51
N PRO A 327 17.49 -15.31 22.31
CA PRO A 327 17.73 -15.21 23.74
C PRO A 327 19.12 -14.65 24.02
N LYS A 328 19.25 -13.78 25.02
CA LYS A 328 20.52 -13.14 25.39
C LYS A 328 21.67 -14.16 25.56
N SER A 329 21.40 -15.30 26.17
CA SER A 329 22.39 -16.37 26.38
C SER A 329 22.92 -17.01 25.09
N ILE A 330 22.15 -17.00 24.00
CA ILE A 330 22.62 -17.44 22.67
C ILE A 330 23.32 -16.30 21.96
N LEU A 331 22.79 -15.08 22.06
CA LEU A 331 23.36 -13.88 21.46
C LEU A 331 24.78 -13.63 21.98
N ASP A 332 25.00 -13.76 23.29
CA ASP A 332 26.32 -13.62 23.92
C ASP A 332 27.31 -14.69 23.43
N LYS A 333 26.85 -15.92 23.14
CA LYS A 333 27.69 -17.01 22.61
C LYS A 333 28.20 -16.74 21.20
N VAL A 334 27.42 -16.02 20.39
CA VAL A 334 27.80 -15.65 19.01
C VAL A 334 28.49 -14.29 18.93
N GLY A 335 28.72 -13.64 20.08
CA GLY A 335 29.45 -12.36 20.17
C GLY A 335 28.58 -11.11 20.06
N GLY A 336 27.26 -11.24 20.08
CA GLY A 336 26.34 -10.09 19.96
C GLY A 336 25.97 -9.73 18.52
N ILE A 337 24.99 -8.84 18.39
CA ILE A 337 24.66 -8.21 17.09
C ILE A 337 25.88 -7.44 16.58
N GLY A 338 26.20 -7.58 15.29
CA GLY A 338 27.37 -6.97 14.67
C GLY A 338 28.62 -7.85 14.67
N ALA A 339 28.63 -8.97 15.42
CA ALA A 339 29.75 -9.91 15.40
C ALA A 339 29.93 -10.54 14.02
N LYS A 340 31.18 -10.75 13.61
CA LYS A 340 31.53 -11.23 12.26
C LYS A 340 31.98 -12.67 12.29
N VAL A 341 31.52 -13.45 11.32
CA VAL A 341 31.96 -14.84 11.12
C VAL A 341 32.27 -15.07 9.65
N LYS A 342 33.44 -15.66 9.38
CA LYS A 342 33.83 -16.10 8.04
C LYS A 342 33.39 -17.53 7.80
N TRP A 343 32.87 -17.78 6.60
CA TRP A 343 32.31 -19.05 6.17
C TRP A 343 32.94 -19.49 4.86
N LYS A 344 32.94 -20.80 4.64
CA LYS A 344 33.29 -21.45 3.38
C LYS A 344 32.19 -22.38 2.95
N VAL A 345 31.75 -22.28 1.69
CA VAL A 345 30.83 -23.25 1.10
C VAL A 345 31.57 -24.58 0.89
N THR A 346 31.02 -25.66 1.43
CA THR A 346 31.63 -27.01 1.34
C THR A 346 30.76 -28.03 0.64
N GLY A 347 29.48 -27.73 0.41
CA GLY A 347 28.61 -28.60 -0.34
C GLY A 347 27.28 -27.96 -0.70
N ILE A 348 26.58 -28.56 -1.65
CA ILE A 348 25.25 -28.16 -2.12
C ILE A 348 24.29 -29.34 -2.09
N SER A 349 23.01 -29.05 -1.95
CA SER A 349 21.97 -30.05 -2.03
C SER A 349 20.65 -29.47 -2.51
N CYS A 350 19.79 -30.37 -3.00
CA CYS A 350 18.42 -30.08 -3.36
C CYS A 350 17.51 -31.04 -2.61
N PHE A 351 16.59 -30.49 -1.82
CA PHE A 351 15.61 -31.24 -1.04
C PHE A 351 14.26 -31.25 -1.77
N GLU A 352 13.80 -32.45 -2.14
CA GLU A 352 12.50 -32.71 -2.80
C GLU A 352 12.20 -31.85 -4.03
N ASN A 353 13.21 -31.31 -4.72
CA ASN A 353 13.04 -30.32 -5.80
C ASN A 353 12.20 -29.09 -5.39
N LYS A 354 12.27 -28.74 -4.09
CA LYS A 354 11.56 -27.62 -3.47
C LYS A 354 12.47 -26.66 -2.73
N LEU A 355 13.66 -27.09 -2.33
CA LEU A 355 14.61 -26.27 -1.58
C LEU A 355 16.03 -26.58 -2.03
N TRP A 356 16.79 -25.54 -2.34
CA TRP A 356 18.21 -25.62 -2.67
C TRP A 356 19.00 -24.97 -1.56
N ALA A 357 20.08 -25.61 -1.12
CA ALA A 357 20.85 -25.17 0.02
C ALA A 357 22.35 -25.38 -0.18
N ALA A 358 23.15 -24.52 0.46
CA ALA A 358 24.59 -24.65 0.57
C ALA A 358 24.99 -24.91 2.03
N ARG A 359 25.79 -25.94 2.25
CA ARG A 359 26.44 -26.22 3.53
C ARG A 359 27.66 -25.34 3.67
N CYS A 360 27.80 -24.72 4.83
CA CYS A 360 28.92 -23.85 5.17
C CYS A 360 29.70 -24.42 6.36
N GLU A 361 31.01 -24.14 6.38
CA GLU A 361 31.88 -24.37 7.53
C GLU A 361 32.52 -23.04 7.96
N PRO A 362 32.73 -22.80 9.27
CA PRO A 362 33.41 -21.60 9.73
C PRO A 362 34.90 -21.62 9.36
N VAL A 363 35.47 -20.44 9.12
CA VAL A 363 36.90 -20.24 8.81
C VAL A 363 37.52 -19.27 9.82
N PRO A 364 38.51 -19.69 10.63
CA PRO A 364 39.03 -21.05 10.75
C PRO A 364 38.01 -22.02 11.33
N LYS A 365 38.21 -23.35 11.17
CA LYS A 365 37.30 -24.39 11.70
C LYS A 365 37.11 -24.33 13.22
N THR A 366 38.01 -23.66 13.92
CA THR A 366 37.96 -23.42 15.37
C THR A 366 37.10 -22.23 15.77
N ALA A 367 36.63 -21.42 14.81
CA ALA A 367 35.79 -20.27 15.12
C ALA A 367 34.47 -20.72 15.74
N LYS A 368 34.13 -20.11 16.87
CA LYS A 368 32.90 -20.40 17.60
C LYS A 368 31.71 -19.85 16.83
N TYR A 369 30.68 -20.67 16.70
CA TYR A 369 29.40 -20.27 16.15
C TYR A 369 28.28 -21.03 16.89
N TYR A 370 27.06 -20.52 16.77
CA TYR A 370 25.84 -21.23 17.14
C TYR A 370 24.86 -21.21 15.97
N SER A 371 24.16 -22.33 15.77
CA SER A 371 23.06 -22.47 14.82
C SER A 371 22.12 -23.53 15.37
N GLU A 372 20.81 -23.25 15.38
CA GLU A 372 19.81 -24.27 15.71
C GLU A 372 19.78 -25.43 14.70
N ASN A 373 20.21 -25.18 13.45
CA ASN A 373 20.52 -26.25 12.51
C ASN A 373 21.95 -26.78 12.80
N PRO A 374 22.13 -28.07 13.13
CA PRO A 374 23.47 -28.63 13.39
C PRO A 374 24.46 -28.40 12.25
N THR A 375 23.96 -28.35 11.02
CA THR A 375 24.76 -28.03 9.83
C THR A 375 24.50 -26.57 9.42
N PRO A 376 25.49 -25.68 9.54
CA PRO A 376 25.35 -24.29 9.07
C PRO A 376 24.98 -24.29 7.59
N THR A 377 23.80 -23.74 7.29
CA THR A 377 23.18 -23.87 5.98
C THR A 377 22.69 -22.51 5.51
N VAL A 378 23.04 -22.17 4.27
CA VAL A 378 22.41 -21.08 3.52
C VAL A 378 21.28 -21.69 2.69
N VAL A 379 20.06 -21.22 2.89
CA VAL A 379 18.94 -21.54 1.99
C VAL A 379 19.09 -20.69 0.73
N LEU A 380 19.48 -21.31 -0.38
CA LEU A 380 19.78 -20.59 -1.62
C LEU A 380 18.50 -20.18 -2.35
N ALA A 381 17.58 -21.14 -2.50
CA ALA A 381 16.31 -20.95 -3.16
C ALA A 381 15.25 -21.88 -2.61
N ILE A 382 13.99 -21.47 -2.71
CA ILE A 382 12.84 -22.33 -2.47
C ILE A 382 11.86 -22.22 -3.64
N ARG A 383 11.19 -23.31 -3.94
CA ARG A 383 10.04 -23.34 -4.83
C ARG A 383 8.77 -23.00 -4.05
N LYS A 384 7.72 -22.60 -4.74
CA LYS A 384 6.36 -22.50 -4.18
C LYS A 384 6.02 -23.74 -3.33
N ASN A 385 5.50 -23.50 -2.12
CA ASN A 385 5.21 -24.50 -1.06
C ASN A 385 6.43 -25.12 -0.35
N GLY A 386 7.67 -24.76 -0.72
CA GLY A 386 8.86 -25.10 0.06
C GLY A 386 8.93 -24.28 1.35
N ARG A 387 9.56 -24.84 2.40
CA ARG A 387 9.77 -24.13 3.68
C ARG A 387 11.25 -24.10 4.03
N PRO A 388 11.80 -22.96 4.46
CA PRO A 388 13.21 -22.88 4.87
C PRO A 388 13.59 -23.89 5.97
N ALA A 389 12.68 -24.18 6.90
CA ALA A 389 12.87 -25.16 7.96
C ALA A 389 13.19 -26.58 7.44
N ASP A 390 12.80 -26.93 6.22
CA ASP A 390 13.12 -28.24 5.63
C ASP A 390 14.63 -28.40 5.35
N ALA A 391 15.43 -27.32 5.39
CA ALA A 391 16.89 -27.37 5.26
C ALA A 391 17.57 -28.22 6.35
N ALA A 392 16.98 -28.29 7.55
CA ALA A 392 17.50 -29.15 8.64
C ALA A 392 17.36 -30.66 8.36
N ARG A 393 16.57 -31.03 7.35
CA ARG A 393 16.32 -32.44 6.96
C ARG A 393 17.27 -32.92 5.85
N ILE A 394 18.15 -32.05 5.36
CA ILE A 394 19.10 -32.39 4.30
C ILE A 394 20.23 -33.25 4.87
N VAL A 395 20.33 -34.47 4.38
CA VAL A 395 21.44 -35.40 4.70
C VAL A 395 22.40 -35.61 3.54
N ASN A 396 21.91 -35.52 2.30
CA ASN A 396 22.67 -35.81 1.09
C ASN A 396 23.35 -34.55 0.55
N TRP A 397 24.56 -34.25 1.04
CA TRP A 397 25.36 -33.11 0.60
C TRP A 397 26.37 -33.51 -0.47
N HIS A 398 26.39 -32.79 -1.59
CA HIS A 398 27.37 -32.97 -2.66
C HIS A 398 28.50 -31.96 -2.50
N PRO A 399 29.77 -32.38 -2.44
CA PRO A 399 30.90 -31.45 -2.36
C PRO A 399 30.91 -30.46 -3.53
N VAL A 400 31.26 -29.21 -3.26
CA VAL A 400 31.48 -28.21 -4.31
C VAL A 400 32.93 -28.26 -4.81
N PRO A 401 33.18 -28.01 -6.11
CA PRO A 401 34.53 -27.81 -6.63
C PRO A 401 35.15 -26.51 -6.09
N GLN A 402 36.48 -26.37 -6.24
CA GLN A 402 37.24 -25.28 -5.61
C GLN A 402 36.83 -23.88 -6.09
N ASP A 403 36.38 -23.76 -7.35
CA ASP A 403 35.85 -22.54 -7.95
C ASP A 403 34.48 -22.12 -7.39
N GLN A 404 33.75 -23.06 -6.77
CA GLN A 404 32.44 -22.84 -6.13
C GLN A 404 32.51 -22.86 -4.60
N ALA A 405 33.69 -23.12 -4.02
CA ALA A 405 33.95 -23.11 -2.59
C ALA A 405 34.13 -21.68 -2.06
N PHE A 406 33.12 -20.83 -2.26
CA PHE A 406 33.16 -19.42 -1.91
C PHE A 406 33.43 -19.21 -0.43
N GLU A 407 34.34 -18.28 -0.13
CA GLU A 407 34.60 -17.79 1.22
C GLU A 407 34.02 -16.38 1.38
N PHE A 408 33.32 -16.15 2.49
CA PHE A 408 32.65 -14.88 2.73
C PHE A 408 32.54 -14.56 4.22
N GLU A 409 32.42 -13.27 4.52
CA GLU A 409 32.12 -12.79 5.86
C GLU A 409 30.62 -12.49 5.99
N SER A 410 30.08 -12.80 7.16
CA SER A 410 28.71 -12.54 7.55
C SER A 410 28.70 -11.76 8.87
N VAL A 411 27.57 -11.11 9.17
CA VAL A 411 27.39 -10.31 10.37
C VAL A 411 26.18 -10.81 11.15
N VAL A 412 26.31 -11.09 12.43
CA VAL A 412 25.18 -11.44 13.30
C VAL A 412 24.17 -10.29 13.29
N GLY A 413 22.94 -10.58 12.90
CA GLY A 413 21.88 -9.60 12.78
C GLY A 413 20.50 -10.23 12.80
N GLU A 414 19.48 -9.38 12.74
CA GLU A 414 18.09 -9.80 12.80
C GLU A 414 17.37 -9.45 11.50
N LYS A 415 16.61 -10.40 10.97
CA LYS A 415 15.60 -10.08 9.96
C LYS A 415 14.37 -9.60 10.69
N GLN A 416 14.05 -8.33 10.52
CA GLN A 416 12.97 -7.66 11.25
C GLN A 416 12.12 -6.78 10.32
N MET A 417 10.93 -6.43 10.79
CA MET A 417 10.12 -5.33 10.27
C MET A 417 9.57 -4.50 11.42
N LEU A 418 9.39 -3.22 11.19
CA LEU A 418 8.74 -2.29 12.10
C LEU A 418 7.23 -2.31 11.91
N ARG A 419 6.54 -1.94 12.98
CA ARG A 419 5.08 -1.78 13.00
C ARG A 419 4.71 -0.66 13.96
N ILE A 420 3.53 -0.08 13.76
CA ILE A 420 2.96 0.91 14.66
C ILE A 420 1.79 0.25 15.38
N GLU A 421 1.84 0.27 16.71
CA GLU A 421 0.81 -0.31 17.58
C GLU A 421 0.51 0.61 18.75
N GLU A 422 -0.63 0.39 19.41
CA GLU A 422 -0.99 1.08 20.65
C GLU A 422 0.08 0.87 21.73
N GLU A 423 0.41 1.94 22.47
CA GLU A 423 1.32 1.89 23.61
C GLU A 423 0.69 0.99 24.69
N THR A 424 1.36 -0.12 25.03
CA THR A 424 0.90 -1.07 26.04
C THR A 424 1.71 -0.86 27.31
N ALA A 425 1.04 -0.53 28.41
CA ALA A 425 1.71 -0.35 29.70
C ALA A 425 2.35 -1.67 30.17
N ASN A 426 3.60 -1.59 30.63
CA ASN A 426 4.38 -2.72 31.17
C ASN A 426 4.74 -3.84 30.17
N GLU A 427 4.65 -3.60 28.85
CA GLU A 427 5.15 -4.53 27.84
C GLU A 427 6.69 -4.54 27.82
N SER A 428 7.30 -5.71 27.90
CA SER A 428 8.75 -5.85 27.79
C SER A 428 9.22 -5.74 26.33
N GLU A 429 10.48 -5.36 26.13
CA GLU A 429 11.10 -5.31 24.79
C GLU A 429 10.98 -6.66 24.05
N TYR A 430 11.14 -7.77 24.78
CA TYR A 430 11.01 -9.11 24.21
C TYR A 430 9.57 -9.45 23.79
N GLU A 431 8.56 -9.04 24.57
CA GLU A 431 7.15 -9.20 24.18
C GLU A 431 6.81 -8.37 22.95
N SER A 432 7.39 -7.17 22.85
CA SER A 432 7.22 -6.28 21.69
C SER A 432 7.73 -6.90 20.39
N TYR A 433 8.60 -7.93 20.45
CA TYR A 433 9.08 -8.63 19.25
C TYR A 433 8.05 -9.48 18.52
N PHE A 434 6.91 -9.74 19.17
CA PHE A 434 5.83 -10.52 18.59
C PHE A 434 4.61 -9.64 18.31
N PRO A 435 3.92 -9.80 17.17
CA PRO A 435 2.68 -9.09 16.92
C PRO A 435 1.62 -9.51 17.95
N ASN A 436 0.95 -8.54 18.56
CA ASN A 436 0.08 -8.74 19.72
C ASN A 436 -1.05 -9.75 19.42
N LYS A 437 -1.02 -10.93 20.06
CA LYS A 437 -2.13 -11.92 20.06
C LYS A 437 -3.20 -11.62 21.13
N ALA A 438 -2.93 -10.69 22.05
CA ALA A 438 -3.75 -10.44 23.24
C ALA A 438 -5.16 -9.88 22.91
N HIS A 439 -5.30 -9.00 21.91
CA HIS A 439 -6.60 -8.40 21.57
C HIS A 439 -7.64 -9.37 20.97
N ARG A 440 -7.24 -10.60 20.58
CA ARG A 440 -8.22 -11.63 20.16
C ARG A 440 -8.92 -12.34 21.32
N ARG A 441 -8.36 -12.33 22.53
CA ARG A 441 -8.99 -12.99 23.69
C ARG A 441 -9.95 -12.06 24.43
N GLU A 442 -9.62 -10.79 24.59
CA GLU A 442 -10.43 -9.86 25.41
C GLU A 442 -11.73 -9.40 24.75
N ARG A 443 -11.79 -9.27 23.41
CA ARG A 443 -13.06 -8.93 22.71
C ARG A 443 -14.09 -10.07 22.68
N ARG A 444 -13.73 -11.27 23.13
CA ARG A 444 -14.69 -12.40 23.28
C ARG A 444 -15.24 -12.55 24.69
N SER A 445 -14.77 -11.75 25.65
CA SER A 445 -15.13 -11.89 27.08
C SER A 445 -15.77 -10.64 27.70
N GLN A 446 -16.18 -9.66 26.90
CA GLN A 446 -17.00 -8.55 27.38
C GLN A 446 -18.38 -8.62 26.72
N GLU A 447 -19.21 -9.56 27.19
CA GLU A 447 -20.65 -9.35 27.20
C GLU A 447 -20.99 -8.45 28.40
N PRO A 448 -21.84 -7.42 28.25
CA PRO A 448 -22.26 -6.59 29.36
C PRO A 448 -23.25 -7.36 30.24
N HIS A 449 -22.86 -7.61 31.49
CA HIS A 449 -23.79 -7.99 32.55
C HIS A 449 -24.65 -6.77 32.91
N ASP A 450 -25.72 -6.54 32.15
CA ASP A 450 -26.79 -5.62 32.56
C ASP A 450 -27.79 -6.34 33.46
N ARG A 451 -27.82 -5.86 34.70
CA ARG A 451 -28.85 -6.11 35.71
C ARG A 451 -30.14 -5.45 35.25
N HIS A 452 -31.20 -6.22 35.06
CA HIS A 452 -32.56 -5.70 35.21
C HIS A 452 -33.38 -6.61 36.12
N SER A 453 -33.61 -6.08 37.32
CA SER A 453 -34.71 -6.42 38.20
C SER A 453 -36.02 -6.06 37.50
N ASP A 454 -36.92 -7.01 37.31
CA ASP A 454 -38.35 -6.70 37.33
C ASP A 454 -39.22 -7.89 37.73
N HIS A 455 -40.17 -7.58 38.60
CA HIS A 455 -41.10 -8.48 39.27
C HIS A 455 -42.15 -9.09 38.32
N ARG A 456 -42.54 -10.35 38.56
CA ARG A 456 -43.95 -10.82 38.53
C ARG A 456 -44.10 -12.26 39.05
N PRO A 457 -45.29 -12.63 39.58
CA PRO A 457 -45.41 -13.44 40.80
C PRO A 457 -45.89 -14.88 40.58
N HIS A 458 -45.73 -15.66 41.65
CA HIS A 458 -46.27 -17.00 41.90
C HIS A 458 -47.66 -17.29 41.32
N HIS A 459 -47.81 -18.48 40.72
CA HIS A 459 -48.96 -19.36 40.96
C HIS A 459 -48.55 -20.84 40.87
N ALA A 460 -49.13 -21.63 41.78
CA ALA A 460 -48.88 -23.05 42.04
C ALA A 460 -49.90 -23.98 41.35
N ARG A 461 -49.68 -25.30 41.52
CA ARG A 461 -50.50 -26.51 41.17
C ARG A 461 -50.03 -27.21 39.89
N GLY A 462 -49.91 -28.53 39.78
CA GLY A 462 -50.08 -29.69 40.67
C GLY A 462 -49.42 -30.90 39.95
N ARG A 463 -48.75 -31.80 40.68
CA ARG A 463 -49.24 -33.11 41.16
C ARG A 463 -49.31 -34.22 40.08
N ASP A 464 -48.44 -35.22 40.29
CA ASP A 464 -48.53 -36.67 40.02
C ASP A 464 -49.16 -37.16 38.69
N ASP A 465 -48.43 -37.95 37.87
CA ASP A 465 -48.26 -39.40 38.08
C ASP A 465 -47.71 -40.14 36.83
N ASN A 466 -46.88 -41.16 37.10
CA ASN A 466 -46.79 -42.45 36.39
C ASN A 466 -46.35 -42.54 34.90
N ARG A 467 -45.08 -42.89 34.63
CA ARG A 467 -44.65 -44.30 34.46
C ARG A 467 -43.13 -44.48 34.14
N PRO A 468 -42.53 -45.65 34.43
CA PRO A 468 -41.08 -45.82 34.64
C PRO A 468 -40.40 -46.83 33.69
N SER A 469 -39.06 -46.88 33.78
CA SER A 469 -38.16 -48.06 33.60
C SER A 469 -38.05 -48.64 32.18
N GLY A 470 -36.91 -49.08 31.64
CA GLY A 470 -35.57 -49.31 32.16
C GLY A 470 -34.88 -50.39 31.31
N TYR A 471 -33.57 -50.21 31.05
CA TYR A 471 -32.53 -51.23 30.82
C TYR A 471 -32.42 -52.09 29.53
N ARG A 472 -31.13 -52.41 29.25
CA ARG A 472 -30.51 -53.33 28.26
C ARG A 472 -30.43 -52.79 26.83
N GLY A 473 -29.28 -52.68 26.18
CA GLY A 473 -27.98 -53.31 26.34
C GLY A 473 -27.55 -53.88 24.99
N GLY A 474 -26.25 -53.79 24.64
CA GLY A 474 -25.67 -54.67 23.63
C GLY A 474 -25.16 -54.03 22.34
N ASN A 475 -23.89 -53.59 22.38
CA ASN A 475 -22.77 -54.21 21.66
C ASN A 475 -22.86 -54.45 20.12
N GLN A 476 -21.81 -53.98 19.43
CA GLN A 476 -21.04 -54.63 18.35
C GLN A 476 -20.86 -53.81 17.05
N ASN A 477 -19.66 -53.25 16.95
CA ASN A 477 -18.66 -53.47 15.91
C ASN A 477 -19.08 -53.96 14.50
N ARG A 478 -18.32 -53.41 13.53
CA ARG A 478 -18.17 -53.76 12.09
C ARG A 478 -19.20 -53.07 11.20
N GLY A 479 -18.83 -52.45 10.09
CA GLY A 479 -17.56 -52.42 9.38
C GLY A 479 -17.85 -52.11 7.90
N ARG A 480 -16.92 -51.38 7.28
CA ARG A 480 -16.51 -51.40 5.86
C ARG A 480 -17.50 -51.84 4.76
N GLY A 481 -17.53 -51.01 3.72
CA GLY A 481 -17.78 -51.41 2.32
C GLY A 481 -18.76 -50.45 1.65
N ARG A 482 -18.34 -49.46 0.87
CA ARG A 482 -17.84 -49.56 -0.52
C ARG A 482 -18.79 -50.40 -1.40
N ASN A 483 -19.69 -49.75 -2.13
CA ASN A 483 -19.80 -50.06 -3.55
C ASN A 483 -20.47 -48.95 -4.39
N THR A 484 -19.84 -48.80 -5.53
CA THR A 484 -20.15 -48.00 -6.71
C THR A 484 -21.29 -48.65 -7.51
N SER A 485 -21.96 -47.83 -8.31
CA SER A 485 -22.22 -48.09 -9.75
C SER A 485 -23.62 -48.50 -10.22
N TYR A 486 -24.02 -47.76 -11.27
CA TYR A 486 -25.05 -48.00 -12.30
C TYR A 486 -26.50 -48.20 -11.81
N GLY A 487 -27.53 -47.58 -12.38
CA GLY A 487 -27.68 -46.90 -13.65
C GLY A 487 -29.11 -47.16 -14.16
N ASN A 488 -29.59 -46.25 -15.01
CA ASN A 488 -30.69 -46.39 -15.96
C ASN A 488 -32.17 -46.14 -15.57
N ARG A 489 -32.69 -45.16 -16.33
CA ARG A 489 -33.89 -45.18 -17.20
C ARG A 489 -35.28 -44.99 -16.58
N GLY A 490 -35.92 -43.92 -17.03
CA GLY A 490 -37.36 -43.86 -17.28
C GLY A 490 -37.90 -42.43 -17.31
N GLY A 491 -38.21 -41.89 -18.50
CA GLY A 491 -39.04 -40.68 -18.65
C GLY A 491 -40.53 -40.97 -18.34
N PRO A 492 -41.54 -40.19 -18.81
CA PRO A 492 -41.50 -39.01 -19.70
C PRO A 492 -42.50 -37.87 -19.33
N ARG A 493 -42.54 -36.84 -20.21
CA ARG A 493 -43.65 -35.90 -20.52
C ARG A 493 -44.04 -34.78 -19.54
N GLY A 494 -43.93 -33.54 -20.05
CA GLY A 494 -45.08 -32.62 -20.09
C GLY A 494 -44.83 -31.16 -19.69
N GLY A 495 -45.05 -30.23 -20.63
CA GLY A 495 -45.81 -29.01 -20.34
C GLY A 495 -45.07 -27.67 -20.22
N TYR A 496 -45.36 -26.80 -21.19
CA TYR A 496 -45.10 -25.35 -21.28
C TYR A 496 -45.37 -24.50 -20.02
N ARG A 497 -44.52 -23.49 -19.78
CA ARG A 497 -44.78 -22.03 -19.64
C ARG A 497 -43.89 -21.35 -18.58
N GLY A 498 -43.36 -20.17 -18.94
CA GLY A 498 -43.27 -19.04 -18.02
C GLY A 498 -41.88 -18.60 -17.57
N ASP A 499 -41.45 -17.46 -18.11
CA ASP A 499 -40.64 -16.40 -17.50
C ASP A 499 -40.07 -16.61 -16.08
N ARG A 500 -38.74 -16.54 -15.95
CA ARG A 500 -38.04 -15.39 -15.32
C ARG A 500 -36.53 -15.61 -15.31
N GLY A 501 -35.82 -14.54 -15.63
CA GLY A 501 -34.37 -14.50 -15.82
C GLY A 501 -33.54 -15.04 -14.67
N GLY A 502 -32.56 -15.87 -15.03
CA GLY A 502 -31.45 -16.29 -14.20
C GLY A 502 -30.17 -16.22 -15.01
N GLY A 503 -29.64 -15.01 -15.18
CA GLY A 503 -28.34 -14.77 -15.80
C GLY A 503 -27.21 -15.08 -14.82
N GLY A 504 -26.85 -16.35 -14.72
CA GLY A 504 -25.56 -16.77 -14.19
C GLY A 504 -24.46 -16.57 -15.23
N GLY A 505 -23.26 -16.25 -14.75
CA GLY A 505 -22.01 -16.61 -15.43
C GLY A 505 -21.47 -15.62 -16.46
N GLY A 506 -20.76 -14.61 -15.98
CA GLY A 506 -19.68 -13.94 -16.73
C GLY A 506 -18.52 -13.76 -15.78
N GLY A 507 -17.48 -14.59 -15.83
CA GLY A 507 -16.48 -14.46 -16.88
C GLY A 507 -15.33 -13.62 -16.32
N ARG A 508 -14.44 -14.27 -15.55
CA ARG A 508 -13.18 -13.69 -15.11
C ARG A 508 -12.34 -13.39 -16.34
N GLY A 509 -12.48 -12.19 -16.87
CA GLY A 509 -11.66 -11.63 -17.92
C GLY A 509 -10.24 -11.41 -17.41
N ARG A 510 -9.33 -12.27 -17.87
CA ARG A 510 -7.89 -12.02 -17.87
C ARG A 510 -7.62 -10.78 -18.72
N GLY A 511 -7.31 -9.65 -18.08
CA GLY A 511 -6.76 -8.46 -18.71
C GLY A 511 -5.24 -8.45 -18.59
N ARG A 512 -4.58 -8.43 -19.75
CA ARG A 512 -3.13 -8.30 -19.95
C ARG A 512 -2.61 -6.95 -19.45
N GLY A 513 -1.36 -6.97 -18.97
CA GLY A 513 -0.39 -5.87 -19.15
C GLY A 513 -0.60 -4.61 -18.31
N GLY A 514 -0.13 -4.66 -17.07
CA GLY A 514 0.01 -3.49 -16.19
C GLY A 514 0.10 -3.97 -14.76
N GLY A 515 1.31 -4.04 -14.20
CA GLY A 515 1.49 -4.37 -12.79
C GLY A 515 0.66 -3.43 -11.92
N PRO A 516 0.12 -3.88 -10.77
CA PRO A 516 -0.56 -2.98 -9.85
C PRO A 516 0.42 -1.87 -9.43
N SER A 517 0.01 -0.61 -9.57
CA SER A 517 0.78 0.57 -9.10
C SER A 517 1.16 0.36 -7.64
N GLN A 518 2.40 0.73 -7.32
CA GLN A 518 2.96 0.52 -5.99
C GLN A 518 2.49 1.59 -5.00
N TYR A 519 2.09 2.75 -5.53
CA TYR A 519 1.49 3.87 -4.85
C TYR A 519 0.00 3.62 -4.53
N ARG A 520 -0.36 3.85 -3.27
CA ARG A 520 -1.75 3.94 -2.81
C ARG A 520 -1.97 5.36 -2.31
N SER A 521 -2.88 6.08 -2.97
CA SER A 521 -3.13 7.48 -2.73
C SER A 521 -4.07 7.73 -1.55
N LEU A 522 -4.26 9.02 -1.22
CA LEU A 522 -5.15 9.58 -0.20
C LEU A 522 -6.52 8.88 -0.04
N ASP A 523 -7.08 8.35 -1.14
CA ASP A 523 -8.43 7.76 -1.15
C ASP A 523 -8.45 6.26 -1.52
N ASP A 524 -7.28 5.61 -1.70
CA ASP A 524 -7.19 4.18 -2.05
C ASP A 524 -7.19 3.25 -0.82
N VAL A 525 -7.51 3.76 0.37
CA VAL A 525 -7.70 2.99 1.60
C VAL A 525 -9.04 2.25 1.58
N ASP A 526 -9.02 1.04 1.01
CA ASP A 526 -10.16 0.12 0.99
C ASP A 526 -10.54 -0.30 2.43
N HIS A 527 -11.80 -0.10 2.86
CA HIS A 527 -12.32 -0.42 4.20
C HIS A 527 -12.37 -1.93 4.56
N GLY A 528 -11.67 -2.79 3.80
CA GLY A 528 -11.70 -4.25 3.91
C GLY A 528 -10.51 -4.91 4.62
N TYR A 529 -9.66 -4.14 5.32
CA TYR A 529 -8.38 -4.64 5.85
C TYR A 529 -8.48 -5.37 7.21
N GLY A 530 -9.45 -6.27 7.35
CA GLY A 530 -9.60 -7.13 8.53
C GLY A 530 -9.19 -8.61 8.33
N GLN A 531 -9.03 -9.09 7.09
CA GLN A 531 -8.94 -10.56 6.86
C GLN A 531 -7.94 -11.05 5.81
N ARG A 532 -7.17 -10.19 5.14
CA ARG A 532 -6.16 -10.63 4.16
C ARG A 532 -4.77 -10.08 4.50
N GLY A 533 -4.15 -10.65 5.52
CA GLY A 533 -2.85 -10.17 5.99
C GLY A 533 -2.18 -11.12 6.96
N HIS A 534 -1.99 -12.37 6.56
CA HIS A 534 -1.04 -13.24 7.27
C HIS A 534 -0.23 -14.14 6.31
N ASP A 535 -0.75 -14.43 5.11
CA ASP A 535 -0.14 -15.42 4.21
C ASP A 535 0.91 -14.87 3.23
N ASN A 536 1.08 -13.54 3.13
CA ASN A 536 1.99 -12.92 2.16
C ASN A 536 3.32 -12.44 2.77
N ASN A 537 3.60 -12.69 4.05
CA ASN A 537 4.90 -12.39 4.63
C ASN A 537 5.80 -13.65 4.62
N PRO A 538 6.72 -13.78 3.65
CA PRO A 538 7.48 -15.01 3.40
C PRO A 538 8.47 -15.40 4.49
N ASP A 539 8.81 -14.47 5.39
CA ASP A 539 9.75 -14.66 6.50
C ASP A 539 9.05 -15.08 7.80
N ALA A 540 7.72 -15.09 7.83
CA ALA A 540 6.93 -15.58 8.98
C ALA A 540 6.94 -17.12 9.12
N PHE A 541 7.64 -17.82 8.21
CA PHE A 541 7.71 -19.29 8.14
C PHE A 541 9.04 -19.87 8.65
N TYR A 542 9.92 -19.03 9.19
CA TYR A 542 11.07 -19.53 9.95
C TYR A 542 10.62 -20.06 11.30
#